data_AF-A0A931H5G5-F1
#
_entry.id   AF-A0A931H5G5-F1
#
_cell.length_a   1.000
_cell.length_b   1.000
_cell.length_c   1.000
_cell.angle_alpha   90.00
_cell.angle_beta   90.00
_cell.angle_gamma   90.00
#
_symmetry.space_group_name_H-M   'P 1'
#
loop_
_entity.id
_entity.type
_entity.pdbx_description
1 polymer ?
#
loop_
_entity_poly.entity_id
_entity_poly.type
_entity_poly.pdbx_seq_one_letter_code
_entity_poly.pdbx_strand_id
1 'polypeptide(L)'
;MTARPLLALTVLVLGAHALLLRAAPAVVVPDSAQHLRPLVIRTFAPESAAPPPTPQAPPVVAAIASVEAPAPNVVRRPSAAPRTLSSPRIVSPGAQPPAPPERVAAVTPPAKAHSSAQRATKVAVADSMRLRYRVDVRVRGIPLQGEGLLVWRREGDGYEAQLEVSSPIYPKRTQRSTGRITADGIAPTRFSDKGRGSEEAAHFERDKDIVSFSGNHPEAPLQAGAQDRLTVILQLGALLAGEPARYPQGATITIQTAGTRDAEPWSFTVEGEEDLTLPGGKVTAVKLQRNPRKEFDQKVELWLAPGMAYAPVRVRLTQPNGDWVDQQWSSTDRG
;
A
#
# COMPACT_ATOMS: atom_id res chain seq x y z
N MET A 1 35.99 44.15 27.12
CA MET A 1 37.09 43.62 26.27
C MET A 1 36.76 42.17 25.91
N THR A 2 36.04 41.87 24.81
CA THR A 2 35.82 40.47 24.35
C THR A 2 35.38 40.31 22.87
N ALA A 3 35.06 41.37 22.12
CA ALA A 3 34.53 41.23 20.75
C ALA A 3 35.59 40.99 19.66
N ARG A 4 36.84 41.42 19.88
CA ARG A 4 37.96 41.24 18.93
C ARG A 4 38.40 39.77 18.71
N PRO A 5 38.48 38.89 19.73
CA PRO A 5 38.89 37.50 19.51
C PRO A 5 37.83 36.68 18.76
N LEU A 6 36.54 36.98 18.93
CA LEU A 6 35.46 36.27 18.23
C LEU A 6 35.46 36.57 16.73
N LEU A 7 35.65 37.83 16.34
CA LEU A 7 35.77 38.23 14.93
C LEU A 7 37.00 37.60 14.25
N ALA A 8 38.13 37.50 14.95
CA ALA A 8 39.33 36.83 14.44
C ALA A 8 39.10 35.33 14.21
N LEU A 9 38.36 34.67 15.12
CA LEU A 9 38.01 33.25 14.99
C LEU A 9 37.10 33.01 13.79
N THR A 10 36.08 33.86 13.57
CA THR A 10 35.15 33.70 12.44
C THR A 10 35.85 33.87 11.09
N VAL A 11 36.76 34.84 10.98
CA VAL A 11 37.54 35.06 9.76
C VAL A 11 38.49 33.88 9.50
N LEU A 12 39.08 33.32 10.55
CA LEU A 12 39.98 32.16 10.43
C LEU A 12 39.22 30.89 10.01
N VAL A 13 38.02 30.66 10.54
CA VAL A 13 37.16 29.52 10.16
C VAL A 13 36.66 29.67 8.71
N LEU A 14 36.28 30.88 8.30
CA LEU A 14 35.88 31.15 6.91
C LEU A 14 37.06 30.99 5.94
N GLY A 15 38.26 31.44 6.33
CA GLY A 15 39.49 31.23 5.56
C GLY A 15 39.83 29.74 5.40
N ALA A 16 39.70 28.95 6.46
CA ALA A 16 39.93 27.51 6.43
C ALA A 16 38.92 26.77 5.53
N HIS A 17 37.63 27.15 5.56
CA HIS A 17 36.61 26.58 4.68
C HIS A 17 36.85 26.95 3.21
N ALA A 18 37.27 28.19 2.92
CA ALA A 18 37.61 28.61 1.56
C ALA A 18 38.85 27.88 1.02
N LEU A 19 39.83 27.57 1.88
CA LEU A 19 41.02 26.80 1.49
C LEU A 19 40.68 25.33 1.21
N LEU A 20 39.80 24.72 2.02
CA LEU A 20 39.31 23.35 1.83
C LEU A 20 38.48 23.20 0.54
N LEU A 21 37.68 24.20 0.20
CA LEU A 21 36.90 24.22 -1.05
C LEU A 21 37.78 24.41 -2.29
N ARG A 22 38.96 25.03 -2.16
CA ARG A 22 39.94 25.17 -3.25
C ARG A 22 40.87 23.97 -3.42
N ALA A 23 40.99 23.12 -2.40
CA ALA A 23 41.87 21.96 -2.41
C ALA A 23 41.18 20.64 -2.81
N ALA A 24 39.93 20.68 -3.29
CA ALA A 24 39.28 19.48 -3.82
C ALA A 24 40.10 18.93 -5.01
N PRO A 25 40.59 17.68 -4.95
CA PRO A 25 41.35 17.11 -6.04
C PRO A 25 40.47 17.04 -7.28
N ALA A 26 41.05 17.39 -8.43
CA ALA A 26 40.42 17.24 -9.72
C ALA A 26 39.81 15.84 -9.82
N VAL A 27 38.51 15.80 -10.13
CA VAL A 27 37.77 14.57 -10.40
C VAL A 27 38.57 13.77 -11.43
N VAL A 28 38.99 12.57 -11.03
CA VAL A 28 39.47 11.54 -11.96
C VAL A 28 38.31 11.26 -12.90
N VAL A 29 38.43 11.73 -14.14
CA VAL A 29 37.54 11.31 -15.22
C VAL A 29 37.92 9.87 -15.54
N PRO A 30 37.05 8.87 -15.34
CA PRO A 30 37.31 7.56 -15.88
C PRO A 30 37.28 7.67 -17.41
N ASP A 31 38.45 7.50 -18.03
CA ASP A 31 38.57 7.29 -19.46
C ASP A 31 37.79 6.01 -19.81
N SER A 32 36.60 6.19 -20.36
CA SER A 32 35.77 5.12 -20.91
C SER A 32 35.69 5.28 -22.42
N ALA A 33 36.85 5.49 -23.07
CA ALA A 33 37.02 5.34 -24.51
C ALA A 33 37.88 4.10 -24.78
N GLN A 34 37.28 2.91 -24.70
CA GLN A 34 37.67 1.60 -25.27
C GLN A 34 36.88 0.55 -24.49
N HIS A 35 35.79 -0.05 -24.99
CA HIS A 35 35.77 -1.04 -26.06
C HIS A 35 34.37 -1.08 -26.70
N LEU A 36 34.21 -0.49 -27.89
CA LEU A 36 33.12 -0.87 -28.79
C LEU A 36 33.58 -2.11 -29.55
N ARG A 37 33.08 -3.29 -29.16
CA ARG A 37 33.16 -4.48 -30.02
C ARG A 37 32.08 -4.35 -31.11
N PRO A 38 32.41 -4.53 -32.40
CA PRO A 38 31.39 -4.52 -33.45
C PRO A 38 30.42 -5.69 -33.24
N LEU A 39 29.13 -5.38 -33.23
CA LEU A 39 28.06 -6.37 -33.24
C LEU A 39 28.06 -7.04 -34.62
N VAL A 40 28.53 -8.30 -34.70
CA VAL A 40 28.41 -9.12 -35.91
C VAL A 40 27.01 -9.74 -35.92
N ILE A 41 26.14 -9.20 -36.76
CA ILE A 41 24.83 -9.78 -37.02
C ILE A 41 25.03 -10.91 -38.04
N ARG A 42 24.93 -12.18 -37.60
CA ARG A 42 24.74 -13.31 -38.51
C ARG A 42 23.26 -13.40 -38.86
N THR A 43 22.96 -13.17 -40.14
CA THR A 43 21.64 -13.43 -40.71
C THR A 43 21.50 -14.93 -40.91
N PHE A 44 20.61 -15.60 -40.17
CA PHE A 44 20.23 -16.98 -40.45
C PHE A 44 19.14 -16.98 -41.51
N ALA A 45 19.42 -17.61 -42.65
CA ALA A 45 18.38 -17.95 -43.62
C ALA A 45 17.41 -18.97 -42.99
N PRO A 46 16.09 -18.86 -43.19
CA PRO A 46 15.16 -19.86 -42.68
C PRO A 46 15.38 -21.17 -43.44
N GLU A 47 15.90 -22.17 -42.73
CA GLU A 47 15.95 -23.54 -43.23
C GLU A 47 14.54 -24.13 -43.26
N SER A 48 14.19 -24.68 -44.42
CA SER A 48 12.92 -25.32 -44.71
C SER A 48 12.62 -26.43 -43.69
N ALA A 49 11.52 -26.31 -42.96
CA ALA A 49 11.08 -27.29 -41.98
C ALA A 49 10.81 -28.66 -42.64
N ALA A 50 11.64 -29.65 -42.34
CA ALA A 50 11.30 -31.06 -42.48
C ALA A 50 10.35 -31.49 -41.35
N PRO A 51 9.44 -32.46 -41.57
CA PRO A 51 8.44 -32.86 -40.58
C PRO A 51 9.07 -33.54 -39.35
N PRO A 52 8.44 -33.45 -38.16
CA PRO A 52 9.00 -33.96 -36.92
C PRO A 52 8.98 -35.49 -36.87
N PRO A 53 10.01 -36.14 -36.27
CA PRO A 53 9.98 -37.57 -36.00
C PRO A 53 9.08 -37.92 -34.81
N THR A 54 8.43 -39.08 -34.91
CA THR A 54 7.49 -39.68 -33.94
C THR A 54 8.15 -39.95 -32.57
N PRO A 55 7.45 -39.75 -31.43
CA PRO A 55 8.03 -40.01 -30.10
C PRO A 55 8.32 -41.50 -29.85
N GLN A 56 9.57 -41.84 -29.56
CA GLN A 56 9.96 -43.14 -28.99
C GLN A 56 9.91 -43.06 -27.45
N ALA A 57 9.30 -44.08 -26.84
CA ALA A 57 9.21 -44.25 -25.40
C ALA A 57 10.59 -44.59 -24.77
N PRO A 58 10.93 -44.09 -23.58
CA PRO A 58 12.19 -44.42 -22.92
C PRO A 58 12.13 -45.82 -22.27
N PRO A 59 13.24 -46.58 -22.30
CA PRO A 59 13.35 -47.86 -21.60
C PRO A 59 13.65 -47.68 -20.11
N VAL A 60 13.10 -48.59 -19.31
CA VAL A 60 13.39 -48.80 -17.88
C VAL A 60 14.67 -49.62 -17.75
N VAL A 61 15.69 -49.16 -17.01
CA VAL A 61 16.57 -50.02 -16.18
C VAL A 61 17.10 -49.25 -14.96
N ALA A 62 17.18 -50.01 -13.87
CA ALA A 62 17.46 -49.74 -12.46
C ALA A 62 18.85 -49.18 -12.06
N ALA A 63 18.83 -48.53 -10.88
CA ALA A 63 19.80 -48.47 -9.75
C ALA A 63 21.28 -48.08 -10.05
N ILE A 64 22.02 -47.31 -9.22
CA ILE A 64 22.26 -47.46 -7.77
C ILE A 64 22.80 -46.13 -7.15
N ALA A 65 22.59 -45.98 -5.84
CA ALA A 65 23.47 -45.37 -4.81
C ALA A 65 23.29 -43.90 -4.35
N SER A 66 22.52 -43.79 -3.25
CA SER A 66 22.78 -43.11 -1.97
C SER A 66 23.52 -41.76 -1.91
N VAL A 67 22.81 -40.74 -1.43
CA VAL A 67 23.30 -39.79 -0.40
C VAL A 67 22.17 -39.52 0.61
N GLU A 68 22.53 -39.61 1.88
CA GLU A 68 21.72 -39.57 3.10
C GLU A 68 21.61 -38.15 3.69
N ALA A 69 20.41 -37.77 4.17
CA ALA A 69 20.19 -36.75 5.20
C ALA A 69 18.76 -36.89 5.80
N PRO A 70 18.52 -36.49 7.07
CA PRO A 70 17.60 -37.19 7.98
C PRO A 70 16.17 -36.64 8.02
N ALA A 71 15.22 -37.50 8.40
CA ALA A 71 13.84 -37.15 8.73
C ALA A 71 13.59 -37.24 10.27
N PRO A 72 12.65 -36.44 10.82
CA PRO A 72 12.38 -36.36 12.25
C PRO A 72 11.51 -37.52 12.75
N ASN A 73 11.83 -37.98 13.95
CA ASN A 73 11.17 -39.08 14.64
C ASN A 73 9.88 -38.59 15.32
N VAL A 74 8.71 -39.09 14.91
CA VAL A 74 7.43 -38.94 15.65
C VAL A 74 6.90 -40.33 15.96
N VAL A 75 7.10 -40.77 17.20
CA VAL A 75 6.48 -41.99 17.73
C VAL A 75 5.22 -41.60 18.50
N ARG A 76 4.06 -41.98 17.94
CA ARG A 76 2.80 -42.12 18.67
C ARG A 76 2.76 -43.49 19.35
N ARG A 77 2.33 -43.56 20.61
CA ARG A 77 1.86 -44.79 21.26
C ARG A 77 0.49 -44.56 21.94
N PRO A 78 -0.43 -45.54 21.96
CA PRO A 78 -1.85 -45.35 22.26
C PRO A 78 -2.28 -45.66 23.69
N SER A 79 -3.41 -45.04 24.04
CA SER A 79 -4.56 -45.46 24.86
C SER A 79 -4.45 -46.71 25.75
N ALA A 80 -4.77 -46.53 27.04
CA ALA A 80 -4.94 -47.59 28.02
C ALA A 80 -6.36 -47.56 28.64
N ALA A 81 -7.02 -48.72 28.57
CA ALA A 81 -8.03 -49.27 29.48
C ALA A 81 -8.07 -50.80 29.16
N PRO A 82 -8.44 -51.75 30.07
CA PRO A 82 -9.53 -51.59 31.04
C PRO A 82 -9.44 -52.41 32.38
N ARG A 83 -10.51 -52.28 33.19
CA ARG A 83 -11.17 -53.27 34.10
C ARG A 83 -10.69 -53.52 35.56
N THR A 84 -11.58 -53.07 36.46
CA THR A 84 -12.28 -53.76 37.59
C THR A 84 -11.50 -54.49 38.69
N LEU A 85 -11.72 -54.10 39.95
CA LEU A 85 -11.99 -55.00 41.09
C LEU A 85 -12.81 -54.30 42.22
N SER A 86 -13.87 -55.00 42.64
CA SER A 86 -14.42 -55.13 44.01
C SER A 86 -15.26 -54.03 44.69
N SER A 87 -16.53 -54.39 44.92
CA SER A 87 -17.50 -53.86 45.88
C SER A 87 -17.12 -54.18 47.35
N PRO A 88 -17.80 -53.59 48.36
CA PRO A 88 -19.01 -54.26 48.84
C PRO A 88 -20.21 -53.34 49.12
N ARG A 89 -21.36 -53.99 49.15
CA ARG A 89 -22.72 -53.48 49.37
C ARG A 89 -23.08 -53.57 50.85
N ILE A 90 -23.66 -52.52 51.42
CA ILE A 90 -24.50 -52.58 52.63
C ILE A 90 -25.83 -51.85 52.33
N VAL A 91 -26.88 -52.37 52.95
CA VAL A 91 -28.31 -52.26 52.64
C VAL A 91 -28.98 -51.08 53.39
N SER A 92 -30.06 -50.55 52.79
CA SER A 92 -31.12 -49.57 53.17
C SER A 92 -31.64 -49.62 54.64
N PRO A 93 -32.55 -48.73 55.16
CA PRO A 93 -33.52 -47.86 54.47
C PRO A 93 -33.92 -46.47 55.08
N GLY A 94 -34.55 -45.61 54.26
CA GLY A 94 -35.76 -44.84 54.60
C GLY A 94 -35.67 -43.56 55.45
N ALA A 95 -35.87 -42.38 54.82
CA ALA A 95 -36.65 -41.26 55.36
C ALA A 95 -37.08 -40.29 54.24
N GLN A 96 -38.32 -39.81 54.32
CA GLN A 96 -39.08 -38.99 53.35
C GLN A 96 -38.76 -37.46 53.50
N PRO A 97 -39.35 -36.52 52.72
CA PRO A 97 -38.65 -35.47 51.98
C PRO A 97 -38.88 -34.04 52.51
N PRO A 98 -38.27 -33.00 51.88
CA PRO A 98 -39.05 -31.80 51.58
C PRO A 98 -38.97 -31.35 50.11
N ALA A 99 -39.99 -30.57 49.75
CA ALA A 99 -40.40 -30.06 48.45
C ALA A 99 -39.38 -29.10 47.76
N PRO A 100 -39.58 -28.75 46.48
CA PRO A 100 -38.53 -28.43 45.51
C PRO A 100 -38.20 -26.93 45.41
N PRO A 101 -37.02 -26.58 44.88
CA PRO A 101 -36.86 -25.34 44.13
C PRO A 101 -36.96 -25.60 42.63
N GLU A 102 -37.78 -24.78 41.97
CA GLU A 102 -37.87 -24.59 40.53
C GLU A 102 -36.51 -24.63 39.85
N ARG A 103 -36.35 -25.52 38.87
CA ARG A 103 -35.21 -25.47 37.95
C ARG A 103 -35.64 -24.72 36.69
N VAL A 104 -35.21 -23.47 36.70
CA VAL A 104 -35.02 -22.52 35.61
C VAL A 104 -34.88 -23.17 34.23
N ALA A 105 -35.62 -22.60 33.29
CA ALA A 105 -35.57 -22.87 31.86
C ALA A 105 -34.15 -23.06 31.33
N ALA A 106 -33.98 -24.08 30.47
CA ALA A 106 -32.78 -24.28 29.70
C ALA A 106 -32.50 -23.06 28.82
N VAL A 107 -31.46 -22.31 29.16
CA VAL A 107 -30.88 -21.30 28.28
C VAL A 107 -30.15 -22.04 27.16
N THR A 108 -30.81 -22.16 26.01
CA THR A 108 -30.17 -22.49 24.75
C THR A 108 -29.12 -21.40 24.44
N PRO A 109 -27.85 -21.76 24.14
CA PRO A 109 -26.88 -20.76 23.71
C PRO A 109 -27.35 -20.16 22.37
N PRO A 110 -27.33 -18.82 22.20
CA PRO A 110 -27.68 -18.24 20.92
C PRO A 110 -26.63 -18.67 19.90
N ALA A 111 -27.06 -19.48 18.92
CA ALA A 111 -26.32 -19.67 17.69
C ALA A 111 -26.03 -18.27 17.11
N LYS A 112 -24.74 -17.98 16.94
CA LYS A 112 -24.23 -16.78 16.30
C LYS A 112 -24.86 -16.67 14.90
N ALA A 113 -25.93 -15.91 14.80
CA ALA A 113 -26.42 -15.35 13.55
C ALA A 113 -25.48 -14.22 13.12
N HIS A 114 -24.28 -14.57 12.64
CA HIS A 114 -23.47 -13.68 11.83
C HIS A 114 -23.72 -14.03 10.36
N SER A 115 -24.96 -13.86 9.93
CA SER A 115 -25.30 -13.67 8.52
C SER A 115 -25.89 -12.27 8.39
N SER A 116 -25.10 -11.26 8.74
CA SER A 116 -25.30 -9.94 8.15
C SER A 116 -25.08 -10.13 6.64
N ALA A 117 -26.16 -10.22 5.88
CA ALA A 117 -26.12 -10.08 4.44
C ALA A 117 -25.30 -8.83 4.13
N GLN A 118 -24.08 -9.02 3.64
CA GLN A 118 -23.11 -7.96 3.41
C GLN A 118 -23.67 -7.11 2.27
N ARG A 119 -24.38 -6.03 2.62
CA ARG A 119 -24.97 -5.12 1.65
C ARG A 119 -23.85 -4.62 0.74
N ALA A 120 -23.97 -4.91 -0.56
CA ALA A 120 -23.01 -4.49 -1.57
C ALA A 120 -22.69 -3.00 -1.39
N THR A 121 -21.40 -2.69 -1.31
CA THR A 121 -20.94 -1.31 -1.16
C THR A 121 -21.19 -0.59 -2.46
N LYS A 122 -21.99 0.49 -2.43
CA LYS A 122 -22.20 1.30 -3.63
C LYS A 122 -21.01 2.21 -3.84
N VAL A 123 -20.52 2.28 -5.06
CA VAL A 123 -19.38 3.10 -5.44
C VAL A 123 -19.76 3.97 -6.64
N ALA A 124 -19.40 5.25 -6.60
CA ALA A 124 -19.59 6.17 -7.71
C ALA A 124 -18.23 6.79 -8.08
N VAL A 125 -17.56 6.20 -9.07
CA VAL A 125 -16.25 6.65 -9.52
C VAL A 125 -16.40 7.95 -10.32
N ALA A 126 -15.62 8.97 -9.97
CA ALA A 126 -15.68 10.27 -10.64
C ALA A 126 -15.30 10.20 -12.12
N ASP A 127 -15.83 11.11 -12.93
CA ASP A 127 -15.43 11.28 -14.34
C ASP A 127 -14.00 11.80 -14.47
N SER A 128 -13.44 11.72 -15.68
CA SER A 128 -12.09 12.20 -15.99
C SER A 128 -11.91 13.65 -15.54
N MET A 129 -10.80 13.93 -14.85
CA MET A 129 -10.50 15.25 -14.31
C MET A 129 -9.01 15.54 -14.29
N ARG A 130 -8.67 16.83 -14.33
CA ARG A 130 -7.30 17.31 -14.12
C ARG A 130 -7.30 18.32 -12.99
N LEU A 131 -6.67 17.99 -11.87
CA LEU A 131 -6.56 18.86 -10.71
C LEU A 131 -5.14 19.40 -10.59
N ARG A 132 -5.02 20.71 -10.52
CA ARG A 132 -3.76 21.39 -10.21
C ARG A 132 -3.69 21.69 -8.73
N TYR A 133 -2.49 21.61 -8.18
CA TYR A 133 -2.20 21.88 -6.79
C TYR A 133 -1.06 22.87 -6.66
N ARG A 134 -1.19 23.78 -5.69
CA ARG A 134 -0.02 24.37 -5.03
C ARG A 134 0.46 23.38 -3.98
N VAL A 135 1.76 23.11 -3.96
CA VAL A 135 2.36 22.14 -3.06
C VAL A 135 3.28 22.86 -2.10
N ASP A 136 2.90 22.90 -0.82
CA ASP A 136 3.79 23.35 0.25
C ASP A 136 4.49 22.12 0.85
N VAL A 137 5.80 22.21 1.07
CA VAL A 137 6.61 21.11 1.63
C VAL A 137 7.45 21.64 2.78
N ARG A 138 7.65 20.84 3.82
CA ARG A 138 8.65 21.11 4.85
C ARG A 138 9.57 19.91 4.98
N VAL A 139 10.86 20.11 4.67
CA VAL A 139 11.89 19.08 4.79
C VAL A 139 12.97 19.57 5.74
N ARG A 140 13.21 18.85 6.83
CA ARG A 140 14.20 19.20 7.86
C ARG A 140 14.04 20.65 8.37
N GLY A 141 12.79 21.09 8.51
CA GLY A 141 12.44 22.44 8.94
C GLY A 141 12.47 23.52 7.85
N ILE A 142 12.97 23.22 6.65
CA ILE A 142 13.06 24.17 5.54
C ILE A 142 11.74 24.15 4.76
N PRO A 143 11.01 25.28 4.69
CA PRO A 143 9.82 25.37 3.84
C PRO A 143 10.23 25.48 2.37
N LEU A 144 9.55 24.72 1.52
CA LEU A 144 9.73 24.70 0.07
C LEU A 144 8.36 24.75 -0.60
N GLN A 145 8.34 25.19 -1.84
CA GLN A 145 7.13 25.22 -2.66
C GLN A 145 7.33 24.47 -3.97
N GLY A 146 6.23 23.95 -4.50
CA GLY A 146 6.16 23.26 -5.75
C GLY A 146 4.75 23.27 -6.32
N GLU A 147 4.59 22.54 -7.41
CA GLU A 147 3.34 22.38 -8.12
C GLU A 147 2.98 20.89 -8.21
N GLY A 148 1.69 20.62 -8.22
CA GLY A 148 1.14 19.28 -8.37
C GLY A 148 0.14 19.22 -9.50
N LEU A 149 0.11 18.11 -10.23
CA LEU A 149 -0.91 17.81 -11.23
C LEU A 149 -1.39 16.37 -11.07
N LEU A 150 -2.66 16.21 -10.70
CA LEU A 150 -3.37 14.94 -10.78
C LEU A 150 -4.13 14.89 -12.11
N VAL A 151 -3.85 13.88 -12.91
CA VAL A 151 -4.62 13.52 -14.10
C VAL A 151 -5.32 12.21 -13.82
N TRP A 152 -6.65 12.23 -13.84
CA TRP A 152 -7.50 11.07 -13.76
C TRP A 152 -8.24 10.91 -15.09
N ARG A 153 -8.08 9.77 -15.74
CA ARG A 153 -8.73 9.45 -17.02
C ARG A 153 -9.46 8.13 -16.90
N ARG A 154 -10.68 8.09 -17.41
CA ARG A 154 -11.48 6.89 -17.58
C ARG A 154 -11.79 6.70 -19.06
N GLU A 155 -11.65 5.45 -19.51
CA GLU A 155 -11.94 5.06 -20.89
C GLU A 155 -12.59 3.67 -20.87
N GLY A 156 -13.89 3.61 -21.12
CA GLY A 156 -14.67 2.38 -20.95
C GLY A 156 -14.60 1.86 -19.52
N ASP A 157 -14.15 0.61 -19.36
CA ASP A 157 -13.87 -0.01 -18.06
C ASP A 157 -12.41 0.19 -17.62
N GLY A 158 -11.56 0.84 -18.42
CA GLY A 158 -10.17 1.17 -18.09
C GLY A 158 -10.02 2.51 -17.39
N TYR A 159 -8.93 2.67 -16.63
CA TYR A 159 -8.51 3.97 -16.10
C TYR A 159 -7.00 4.16 -16.14
N GLU A 160 -6.60 5.42 -16.15
CA GLU A 160 -5.25 5.88 -15.86
C GLU A 160 -5.29 7.01 -14.82
N ALA A 161 -4.45 6.92 -13.79
CA ALA A 161 -4.19 7.96 -12.82
C ALA A 161 -2.71 8.34 -12.86
N GLN A 162 -2.40 9.62 -12.91
CA GLN A 162 -1.05 10.14 -12.76
C GLN A 162 -1.04 11.30 -11.78
N LEU A 163 -0.18 11.24 -10.77
CA LEU A 163 0.14 12.38 -9.91
C LEU A 163 1.58 12.78 -10.13
N GLU A 164 1.78 14.02 -10.56
CA GLU A 164 3.11 14.62 -10.71
C GLU A 164 3.28 15.74 -9.69
N VAL A 165 4.41 15.74 -8.98
CA VAL A 165 4.81 16.81 -8.06
C VAL A 165 6.20 17.28 -8.46
N SER A 166 6.37 18.58 -8.66
CA SER A 166 7.64 19.18 -9.09
C SER A 166 7.92 20.51 -8.37
N SER A 167 9.18 20.92 -8.37
CA SER A 167 9.63 22.20 -7.83
C SER A 167 10.91 22.64 -8.52
N PRO A 168 11.23 23.94 -8.57
CA PRO A 168 12.51 24.42 -9.11
C PRO A 168 13.75 23.85 -8.40
N ILE A 169 13.62 23.38 -7.14
CA ILE A 169 14.77 23.03 -6.28
C ILE A 169 14.97 21.51 -6.13
N TYR A 170 13.93 20.69 -6.30
CA TYR A 170 14.01 19.23 -6.11
C TYR A 170 13.47 18.45 -7.30
N PRO A 171 13.96 17.22 -7.55
CA PRO A 171 13.56 16.44 -8.70
C PRO A 171 12.07 16.13 -8.65
N LYS A 172 11.49 16.12 -9.84
CA LYS A 172 10.11 15.72 -10.08
C LYS A 172 9.85 14.31 -9.56
N ARG A 173 8.72 14.13 -8.87
CA ARG A 173 8.17 12.82 -8.52
C ARG A 173 6.91 12.57 -9.34
N THR A 174 6.81 11.39 -9.92
CA THR A 174 5.64 10.96 -10.69
C THR A 174 5.16 9.61 -10.16
N GLN A 175 3.91 9.58 -9.71
CA GLN A 175 3.18 8.35 -9.43
C GLN A 175 2.21 8.06 -10.57
N ARG A 176 2.08 6.79 -10.95
CA ARG A 176 1.15 6.33 -11.97
C ARG A 176 0.42 5.09 -11.50
N SER A 177 -0.86 5.01 -11.80
CA SER A 177 -1.67 3.82 -11.60
C SER A 177 -2.52 3.56 -12.82
N THR A 178 -2.60 2.31 -13.23
CA THR A 178 -3.50 1.85 -14.30
C THR A 178 -4.27 0.64 -13.83
N GLY A 179 -5.45 0.43 -14.41
CA GLY A 179 -6.28 -0.70 -14.06
C GLY A 179 -7.67 -0.60 -14.65
N ARG A 180 -8.64 -1.21 -13.96
CA ARG A 180 -10.04 -1.24 -14.39
C ARG A 180 -10.99 -0.64 -13.36
N ILE A 181 -12.16 -0.25 -13.82
CA ILE A 181 -13.32 0.10 -13.00
C ILE A 181 -14.23 -1.12 -12.94
N THR A 182 -14.53 -1.59 -11.73
CA THR A 182 -15.40 -2.74 -11.46
C THR A 182 -16.62 -2.30 -10.64
N ALA A 183 -17.51 -3.25 -10.33
CA ALA A 183 -18.63 -3.00 -9.43
C ALA A 183 -18.20 -2.53 -8.03
N ASP A 184 -16.99 -2.91 -7.59
CA ASP A 184 -16.40 -2.51 -6.30
C ASP A 184 -15.59 -1.20 -6.38
N GLY A 185 -15.53 -0.56 -7.55
CA GLY A 185 -14.79 0.68 -7.78
C GLY A 185 -13.50 0.51 -8.57
N ILE A 186 -12.46 1.22 -8.15
CA ILE A 186 -11.15 1.22 -8.82
C ILE A 186 -10.44 -0.10 -8.50
N ALA A 187 -9.92 -0.78 -9.52
CA ALA A 187 -9.17 -2.02 -9.39
C ALA A 187 -7.82 -1.89 -10.11
N PRO A 188 -6.75 -1.50 -9.39
CA PRO A 188 -5.42 -1.37 -9.98
C PRO A 188 -4.89 -2.69 -10.52
N THR A 189 -4.13 -2.60 -11.61
CA THR A 189 -3.32 -3.68 -12.17
C THR A 189 -1.84 -3.38 -12.07
N ARG A 190 -1.44 -2.10 -12.16
CA ARG A 190 -0.06 -1.65 -11.96
C ARG A 190 -0.02 -0.28 -11.29
N PHE A 191 0.87 -0.14 -10.32
CA PHE A 191 1.26 1.13 -9.71
C PHE A 191 2.76 1.35 -9.90
N SER A 192 3.18 2.58 -10.17
CA SER A 192 4.60 2.95 -10.14
C SER A 192 4.86 4.31 -9.52
N ASP A 193 6.06 4.46 -8.95
CA ASP A 193 6.55 5.66 -8.31
C ASP A 193 7.98 5.95 -8.77
N LYS A 194 8.17 7.11 -9.38
CA LYS A 194 9.46 7.58 -9.89
C LYS A 194 9.79 8.91 -9.23
N GLY A 195 10.73 8.89 -8.29
CA GLY A 195 11.31 10.09 -7.67
C GLY A 195 12.71 10.40 -8.22
N ARG A 196 13.68 10.53 -7.30
CA ARG A 196 15.09 10.79 -7.64
C ARG A 196 15.82 9.57 -8.23
N GLY A 197 15.38 8.36 -7.92
CA GLY A 197 16.01 7.10 -8.32
C GLY A 197 15.35 6.43 -9.53
N SER A 198 15.56 5.12 -9.66
CA SER A 198 14.82 4.27 -10.59
C SER A 198 13.33 4.26 -10.27
N GLU A 199 12.51 4.04 -11.29
CA GLU A 199 11.09 3.77 -11.10
C GLU A 199 10.93 2.41 -10.39
N GLU A 200 10.15 2.40 -9.32
CA GLU A 200 9.72 1.17 -8.66
C GLU A 200 8.22 0.97 -8.91
N ALA A 201 7.76 -0.28 -8.91
CA ALA A 201 6.39 -0.62 -9.25
C ALA A 201 5.83 -1.78 -8.41
N ALA A 202 4.51 -1.82 -8.29
CA ALA A 202 3.72 -2.93 -7.78
C ALA A 202 2.76 -3.43 -8.87
N HIS A 203 2.59 -4.74 -8.98
CA HIS A 203 1.65 -5.38 -9.91
C HIS A 203 0.61 -6.15 -9.10
N PHE A 204 -0.65 -5.99 -9.48
CA PHE A 204 -1.79 -6.61 -8.81
C PHE A 204 -2.25 -7.81 -9.64
N GLU A 205 -1.72 -8.99 -9.35
CA GLU A 205 -1.95 -10.23 -10.10
C GLU A 205 -3.17 -10.96 -9.52
N ARG A 206 -4.36 -10.52 -9.93
CA ARG A 206 -5.65 -11.04 -9.43
C ARG A 206 -5.93 -12.50 -9.78
N ASP A 207 -5.30 -13.02 -10.83
CA ASP A 207 -5.34 -14.43 -11.18
C ASP A 207 -4.55 -15.32 -10.20
N LYS A 208 -3.60 -14.73 -9.46
CA LYS A 208 -2.73 -15.41 -8.50
C LYS A 208 -2.97 -15.00 -7.05
N ASP A 209 -3.89 -14.05 -6.81
CA ASP A 209 -4.15 -13.45 -5.50
C ASP A 209 -2.89 -12.86 -4.82
N ILE A 210 -1.99 -12.25 -5.59
CA ILE A 210 -0.76 -11.61 -5.08
C ILE A 210 -0.56 -10.18 -5.57
N VAL A 211 0.21 -9.42 -4.79
CA VAL A 211 0.87 -8.18 -5.20
C VAL A 211 2.37 -8.45 -5.28
N SER A 212 2.94 -8.31 -6.48
CA SER A 212 4.38 -8.45 -6.71
C SER A 212 5.05 -7.09 -6.90
N PHE A 213 6.34 -6.99 -6.60
CA PHE A 213 7.08 -5.72 -6.59
C PHE A 213 8.32 -5.77 -7.50
N SER A 214 8.59 -4.70 -8.25
CA SER A 214 9.71 -4.66 -9.20
C SER A 214 11.10 -4.69 -8.54
N GLY A 215 11.19 -4.40 -7.24
CA GLY A 215 12.44 -4.36 -6.47
C GLY A 215 12.86 -5.70 -5.85
N ASN A 216 12.27 -6.82 -6.28
CA ASN A 216 12.44 -8.15 -5.66
C ASN A 216 12.13 -8.13 -4.14
N HIS A 217 11.13 -7.34 -3.76
CA HIS A 217 10.58 -7.36 -2.40
C HIS A 217 9.65 -8.58 -2.24
N PRO A 218 9.46 -9.09 -1.01
CA PRO A 218 8.53 -10.17 -0.76
C PRO A 218 7.13 -9.83 -1.30
N GLU A 219 6.53 -10.78 -2.01
CA GLU A 219 5.14 -10.66 -2.46
C GLU A 219 4.19 -10.52 -1.27
N ALA A 220 3.06 -9.88 -1.48
CA ALA A 220 2.00 -9.76 -0.49
C ALA A 220 0.71 -10.40 -0.99
N PRO A 221 -0.13 -11.02 -0.13
CA PRO A 221 -1.45 -11.49 -0.53
C PRO A 221 -2.32 -10.33 -1.01
N LEU A 222 -3.02 -10.50 -2.13
CA LEU A 222 -3.92 -9.50 -2.70
C LEU A 222 -5.33 -9.63 -2.09
N GLN A 223 -5.77 -8.60 -1.38
CA GLN A 223 -7.11 -8.55 -0.82
C GLN A 223 -8.13 -8.00 -1.84
N ALA A 224 -9.39 -8.39 -1.66
CA ALA A 224 -10.50 -7.79 -2.40
C ALA A 224 -10.55 -6.27 -2.15
N GLY A 225 -10.72 -5.49 -3.23
CA GLY A 225 -10.74 -4.03 -3.15
C GLY A 225 -9.39 -3.36 -2.84
N ALA A 226 -8.27 -4.10 -2.83
CA ALA A 226 -6.94 -3.53 -2.63
C ALA A 226 -6.64 -2.41 -3.64
N GLN A 227 -5.96 -1.37 -3.16
CA GLN A 227 -5.61 -0.16 -3.88
C GLN A 227 -4.10 0.06 -3.86
N ASP A 228 -3.62 0.99 -4.67
CA ASP A 228 -2.27 1.55 -4.51
C ASP A 228 -2.29 2.90 -3.80
N ARG A 229 -1.12 3.44 -3.44
CA ARG A 229 -0.99 4.72 -2.72
C ARG A 229 -1.59 5.93 -3.43
N LEU A 230 -1.74 5.90 -4.76
CA LEU A 230 -2.38 6.97 -5.52
C LEU A 230 -3.91 6.74 -5.58
N THR A 231 -4.34 5.54 -5.96
CA THR A 231 -5.76 5.24 -6.18
C THR A 231 -6.57 5.05 -4.92
N VAL A 232 -5.96 4.78 -3.76
CA VAL A 232 -6.69 4.75 -2.48
C VAL A 232 -7.40 6.07 -2.21
N ILE A 233 -6.81 7.21 -2.60
CA ILE A 233 -7.41 8.54 -2.45
C ILE A 233 -8.67 8.67 -3.30
N LEU A 234 -8.60 8.20 -4.55
CA LEU A 234 -9.70 8.25 -5.51
C LEU A 234 -10.82 7.26 -5.15
N GLN A 235 -10.45 6.07 -4.64
CA GLN A 235 -11.39 5.06 -4.19
C GLN A 235 -12.17 5.55 -2.97
N LEU A 236 -11.53 6.23 -2.01
CA LEU A 236 -12.24 6.86 -0.89
C LEU A 236 -13.26 7.89 -1.38
N GLY A 237 -12.89 8.72 -2.36
CA GLY A 237 -13.83 9.60 -3.06
C GLY A 237 -15.02 8.84 -3.64
N ALA A 238 -14.75 7.75 -4.35
CA ALA A 238 -15.78 6.95 -5.00
C ALA A 238 -16.73 6.25 -4.01
N LEU A 239 -16.21 5.77 -2.87
CA LEU A 239 -17.01 5.19 -1.79
C LEU A 239 -17.95 6.22 -1.17
N LEU A 240 -17.42 7.39 -0.79
CA LEU A 240 -18.22 8.47 -0.22
C LEU A 240 -19.26 8.98 -1.22
N ALA A 241 -18.91 9.10 -2.50
CA ALA A 241 -19.84 9.50 -3.55
C ALA A 241 -20.97 8.49 -3.78
N GLY A 242 -20.68 7.18 -3.65
CA GLY A 242 -21.64 6.11 -3.91
C GLY A 242 -22.68 5.91 -2.81
N GLU A 243 -22.28 6.10 -1.54
CA GLU A 243 -23.18 5.94 -0.39
C GLU A 243 -22.79 6.86 0.79
N PRO A 244 -22.95 8.20 0.69
CA PRO A 244 -22.48 9.12 1.74
C PRO A 244 -23.01 8.78 3.14
N ALA A 245 -24.28 8.38 3.23
CA ALA A 245 -24.93 8.01 4.50
C ALA A 245 -24.31 6.78 5.20
N ARG A 246 -23.53 5.96 4.48
CA ARG A 246 -22.79 4.83 5.05
C ARG A 246 -21.51 5.26 5.77
N TYR A 247 -21.04 6.48 5.53
CA TYR A 247 -19.78 7.01 6.05
C TYR A 247 -20.00 8.30 6.87
N PRO A 248 -20.78 8.24 7.97
CA PRO A 248 -20.91 9.37 8.87
C PRO A 248 -19.57 9.70 9.55
N GLN A 249 -19.48 10.86 10.21
CA GLN A 249 -18.36 11.20 11.07
C GLN A 249 -18.07 10.08 12.09
N GLY A 250 -16.79 9.75 12.28
CA GLY A 250 -16.33 8.63 13.09
C GLY A 250 -16.29 7.28 12.37
N ALA A 251 -16.90 7.15 11.18
CA ALA A 251 -16.82 5.92 10.40
C ALA A 251 -15.36 5.62 10.02
N THR A 252 -14.99 4.34 10.06
CA THR A 252 -13.66 3.87 9.67
C THR A 252 -13.75 3.06 8.39
N ILE A 253 -12.91 3.39 7.41
CA ILE A 253 -12.78 2.69 6.14
C ILE A 253 -11.38 2.04 6.12
N THR A 254 -11.32 0.71 6.03
CA THR A 254 -10.05 -0.02 5.94
C THR A 254 -9.87 -0.63 4.55
N ILE A 255 -8.76 -0.31 3.89
CA ILE A 255 -8.43 -0.73 2.53
C ILE A 255 -6.97 -1.16 2.49
N GLN A 256 -6.66 -2.36 1.97
CA GLN A 256 -5.28 -2.73 1.69
C GLN A 256 -4.69 -1.76 0.67
N THR A 257 -3.58 -1.11 1.02
CA THR A 257 -2.91 -0.11 0.19
C THR A 257 -1.48 -0.57 -0.08
N ALA A 258 -1.17 -0.79 -1.36
CA ALA A 258 0.17 -1.15 -1.82
C ALA A 258 1.03 0.08 -2.14
N GLY A 259 2.22 0.12 -1.57
CA GLY A 259 3.33 0.94 -2.06
C GLY A 259 4.14 0.20 -3.12
N THR A 260 5.40 0.56 -3.31
CA THR A 260 6.32 -0.13 -4.24
C THR A 260 7.06 -1.31 -3.61
N ARG A 261 6.85 -1.56 -2.30
CA ARG A 261 7.60 -2.55 -1.51
C ARG A 261 6.77 -3.32 -0.49
N ASP A 262 5.56 -2.86 -0.22
CA ASP A 262 4.67 -3.35 0.83
C ASP A 262 3.21 -3.22 0.39
N ALA A 263 2.32 -4.03 0.97
CA ALA A 263 0.88 -3.89 0.84
C ALA A 263 0.20 -4.16 2.19
N GLU A 264 -0.31 -3.09 2.80
CA GLU A 264 -0.77 -3.11 4.19
C GLU A 264 -2.18 -2.52 4.34
N PRO A 265 -2.98 -2.96 5.32
CA PRO A 265 -4.27 -2.36 5.59
C PRO A 265 -4.10 -0.92 6.10
N TRP A 266 -4.68 0.04 5.39
CA TRP A 266 -4.79 1.44 5.83
C TRP A 266 -6.19 1.71 6.33
N SER A 267 -6.32 2.24 7.55
CA SER A 267 -7.59 2.63 8.17
C SER A 267 -7.72 4.15 8.17
N PHE A 268 -8.74 4.64 7.50
CA PHE A 268 -9.10 6.06 7.44
C PHE A 268 -10.35 6.32 8.28
N THR A 269 -10.29 7.30 9.16
CA THR A 269 -11.44 7.79 9.92
C THR A 269 -12.04 9.00 9.21
N VAL A 270 -13.37 9.05 9.08
CA VAL A 270 -14.09 10.24 8.60
C VAL A 270 -14.18 11.24 9.75
N GLU A 271 -13.58 12.41 9.61
CA GLU A 271 -13.53 13.44 10.65
C GLU A 271 -14.71 14.42 10.57
N GLY A 272 -15.39 14.50 9.41
CA GLY A 272 -16.55 15.37 9.18
C GLY A 272 -16.29 16.40 8.07
N GLU A 273 -17.25 17.31 7.86
CA GLU A 273 -17.12 18.41 6.90
C GLU A 273 -16.30 19.58 7.46
N GLU A 274 -15.47 20.18 6.61
CA GLU A 274 -14.62 21.33 6.91
C GLU A 274 -14.69 22.34 5.76
N ASP A 275 -14.88 23.62 6.10
CA ASP A 275 -14.79 24.72 5.14
C ASP A 275 -13.33 25.14 4.95
N LEU A 276 -12.82 24.97 3.74
CA LEU A 276 -11.44 25.28 3.36
C LEU A 276 -11.39 26.57 2.55
N THR A 277 -10.35 27.38 2.81
CA THR A 277 -9.91 28.43 1.88
C THR A 277 -8.64 27.95 1.20
N LEU A 278 -8.76 27.51 -0.05
CA LEU A 278 -7.67 26.97 -0.85
C LEU A 278 -7.27 27.98 -1.95
N PRO A 279 -6.10 27.80 -2.61
CA PRO A 279 -5.70 28.66 -3.72
C PRO A 279 -6.73 28.77 -4.85
N GLY A 280 -7.49 27.70 -5.11
CA GLY A 280 -8.56 27.71 -6.12
C GLY A 280 -9.89 28.30 -5.67
N GLY A 281 -10.02 28.69 -4.39
CA GLY A 281 -11.24 29.26 -3.81
C GLY A 281 -11.70 28.56 -2.54
N LYS A 282 -12.89 28.97 -2.07
CA LYS A 282 -13.54 28.36 -0.90
C LYS A 282 -14.25 27.07 -1.29
N VAL A 283 -14.07 26.02 -0.51
CA VAL A 283 -14.71 24.72 -0.74
C VAL A 283 -15.02 24.03 0.58
N THR A 284 -16.22 23.45 0.71
CA THR A 284 -16.57 22.55 1.80
C THR A 284 -16.14 21.14 1.41
N ALA A 285 -15.40 20.45 2.28
CA ALA A 285 -14.87 19.12 2.03
C ALA A 285 -15.00 18.20 3.25
N VAL A 286 -15.25 16.92 3.00
CA VAL A 286 -15.21 15.89 4.03
C VAL A 286 -13.74 15.52 4.28
N LYS A 287 -13.29 15.68 5.52
CA LYS A 287 -11.95 15.28 5.95
C LYS A 287 -11.92 13.80 6.33
N LEU A 288 -10.92 13.10 5.84
CA LEU A 288 -10.55 11.74 6.26
C LEU A 288 -9.11 11.76 6.77
N GLN A 289 -8.83 10.95 7.79
CA GLN A 289 -7.52 10.88 8.41
C GLN A 289 -7.09 9.44 8.65
N ARG A 290 -5.85 9.12 8.26
CA ARG A 290 -5.12 7.93 8.69
C ARG A 290 -4.05 8.36 9.68
N ASN A 291 -4.18 7.90 10.92
CA ASN A 291 -3.15 8.09 11.95
C ASN A 291 -2.08 6.98 11.86
N PRO A 292 -0.80 7.30 12.18
CA PRO A 292 0.22 6.28 12.38
C PRO A 292 -0.20 5.27 13.45
N ARG A 293 -0.06 3.97 13.16
CA ARG A 293 -0.39 2.87 14.09
C ARG A 293 0.84 2.11 14.57
N LYS A 294 1.95 2.22 13.85
CA LYS A 294 3.25 1.65 14.20
C LYS A 294 4.37 2.64 13.91
N GLU A 295 5.57 2.32 14.39
CA GLU A 295 6.78 3.05 14.03
C GLU A 295 6.95 3.07 12.50
N PHE A 296 7.40 4.19 11.96
CA PHE A 296 7.57 4.45 10.53
C PHE A 296 6.29 4.59 9.68
N ASP A 297 5.11 4.61 10.29
CA ASP A 297 3.88 4.96 9.57
C ASP A 297 3.81 6.46 9.24
N GLN A 298 3.37 6.77 8.02
CA GLN A 298 3.02 8.14 7.64
C GLN A 298 1.59 8.51 8.08
N LYS A 299 1.39 9.76 8.51
CA LYS A 299 0.04 10.32 8.68
C LYS A 299 -0.48 10.79 7.33
N VAL A 300 -1.74 10.48 7.04
CA VAL A 300 -2.44 10.99 5.84
C VAL A 300 -3.66 11.78 6.30
N GLU A 301 -3.79 13.00 5.79
CA GLU A 301 -5.00 13.81 5.91
C GLU A 301 -5.48 14.14 4.50
N LEU A 302 -6.75 13.83 4.24
CA LEU A 302 -7.37 13.90 2.92
C LEU A 302 -8.67 14.69 3.02
N TRP A 303 -8.90 15.63 2.12
CA TRP A 303 -10.16 16.37 2.03
C TRP A 303 -10.79 16.12 0.66
N LEU A 304 -12.01 15.59 0.67
CA LEU A 304 -12.79 15.25 -0.51
C LEU A 304 -13.99 16.20 -0.61
N ALA A 305 -14.13 16.95 -1.71
CA ALA A 305 -15.18 17.95 -1.84
C ALA A 305 -16.47 17.36 -2.47
N PRO A 306 -17.59 17.23 -1.73
CA PRO A 306 -18.83 16.69 -2.29
C PRO A 306 -19.34 17.48 -3.50
N GLY A 307 -19.23 18.81 -3.46
CA GLY A 307 -19.60 19.71 -4.56
C GLY A 307 -18.72 19.58 -5.82
N MET A 308 -17.65 18.78 -5.77
CA MET A 308 -16.77 18.47 -6.89
C MET A 308 -16.69 16.95 -7.14
N ALA A 309 -17.82 16.25 -6.97
CA ALA A 309 -17.90 14.78 -7.11
C ALA A 309 -16.89 14.03 -6.22
N TYR A 310 -16.68 14.53 -5.00
CA TYR A 310 -15.71 14.02 -4.04
C TYR A 310 -14.26 14.02 -4.55
N ALA A 311 -13.90 15.00 -5.41
CA ALA A 311 -12.53 15.22 -5.83
C ALA A 311 -11.60 15.51 -4.64
N PRO A 312 -10.34 15.02 -4.65
CA PRO A 312 -9.36 15.30 -3.60
C PRO A 312 -8.83 16.73 -3.71
N VAL A 313 -9.44 17.64 -2.95
CA VAL A 313 -9.11 19.08 -2.98
C VAL A 313 -7.93 19.43 -2.07
N ARG A 314 -7.60 18.57 -1.09
CA ARG A 314 -6.37 18.70 -0.32
C ARG A 314 -5.85 17.34 0.12
N VAL A 315 -4.54 17.15 0.05
CA VAL A 315 -3.87 15.94 0.55
C VAL A 315 -2.61 16.36 1.31
N ARG A 316 -2.57 16.05 2.60
CA ARG A 316 -1.40 16.28 3.44
C ARG A 316 -0.82 14.96 3.92
N LEU A 317 0.45 14.73 3.60
CA LEU A 317 1.22 13.57 4.05
C LEU A 317 2.27 14.05 5.03
N THR A 318 2.31 13.46 6.22
CA THR A 318 3.36 13.72 7.22
C THR A 318 4.14 12.45 7.46
N GLN A 319 5.44 12.52 7.23
CA GLN A 319 6.37 11.41 7.41
C GLN A 319 6.69 11.21 8.89
N PRO A 320 7.20 10.03 9.28
CA PRO A 320 7.58 9.72 10.66
C PRO A 320 8.59 10.71 11.26
N ASN A 321 9.46 11.29 10.42
CA ASN A 321 10.47 12.27 10.83
C ASN A 321 9.92 13.71 10.96
N GLY A 322 8.61 13.92 10.78
CA GLY A 322 7.95 15.22 10.83
C GLY A 322 8.01 16.04 9.54
N ASP A 323 8.71 15.56 8.51
CA ASP A 323 8.65 16.18 7.17
C ASP A 323 7.23 16.02 6.62
N TRP A 324 6.75 17.02 5.89
CA TRP A 324 5.40 16.93 5.31
C TRP A 324 5.32 17.57 3.93
N VAL A 325 4.33 17.10 3.17
CA VAL A 325 3.88 17.68 1.91
C VAL A 325 2.39 17.94 2.01
N ASP A 326 1.95 19.12 1.60
CA ASP A 326 0.56 19.57 1.61
C ASP A 326 0.18 20.06 0.21
N GLN A 327 -0.61 19.26 -0.48
CA GLN A 327 -1.12 19.53 -1.81
C GLN A 327 -2.48 20.21 -1.67
N GLN A 328 -2.58 21.46 -2.11
CA GLN A 328 -3.79 22.28 -1.98
C GLN A 328 -4.32 22.65 -3.36
N TRP A 329 -5.58 22.30 -3.63
CA TRP A 329 -6.20 22.52 -4.92
C TRP A 329 -6.14 23.99 -5.34
N SER A 330 -5.67 24.22 -6.56
CA SER A 330 -5.52 25.55 -7.16
C SER A 330 -6.42 25.76 -8.37
N SER A 331 -6.64 24.74 -9.19
CA SER A 331 -7.62 24.81 -10.28
C SER A 331 -8.01 23.42 -10.78
N THR A 332 -9.12 23.37 -11.51
CA THR A 332 -9.58 22.17 -12.21
C THR A 332 -9.71 22.48 -13.69
N ASP A 333 -9.04 21.72 -14.54
CA ASP A 333 -9.29 21.73 -15.97
C ASP A 333 -10.32 20.62 -16.24
N ARG A 334 -11.48 20.99 -16.80
CA ARG A 334 -12.41 19.98 -17.32
C ARG A 334 -11.87 19.52 -18.67
N GLY A 335 -11.61 18.21 -18.77
CA GLY A 335 -11.25 17.56 -20.04
C GLY A 335 -12.41 17.59 -21.02
#